data_AF-A0A956ECY1-F1
#
_entry.id   AF-A0A956ECY1-F1
#
_cell.length_a   1.000
_cell.length_b   1.000
_cell.length_c   1.000
_cell.angle_alpha   90.00
_cell.angle_beta   90.00
_cell.angle_gamma   90.00
#
_symmetry.space_group_name_H-M   'P 1'
#
loop_
_entity.id
_entity.type
_entity.pdbx_description
1 polymer ?
#
loop_
_entity_poly.entity_id
_entity_poly.type
_entity_poly.pdbx_seq_one_letter_code
_entity_poly.pdbx_strand_id
1 'polypeptide(L)'
;MTGIYVFSGVYVGLAQQRPGHSPASIRCDYRVELVRDRLVLLLEQATRPGHPRRTAAGERFSTLLHETRALCSAQDSEIERKIDRLSAIFDAYLDRSQREANARQELLGL
;
A
#
# COMPACT_ATOMS: atom_id res chain seq x y z
N MET A 1 10.96 -4.31 37.45
CA MET A 1 10.28 -3.13 36.84
C MET A 1 11.39 -2.14 36.53
N THR A 2 11.81 -1.94 35.29
CA THR A 2 11.09 -1.19 34.24
C THR A 2 11.57 -1.64 32.86
N GLY A 3 10.64 -1.99 31.97
CA GLY A 3 10.94 -2.43 30.60
C GLY A 3 11.19 -1.24 29.67
N ILE A 4 12.30 -1.29 28.94
CA ILE A 4 12.65 -0.33 27.89
C ILE A 4 12.03 -0.86 26.58
N TYR A 5 10.92 -0.26 26.14
CA TYR A 5 10.37 -0.49 24.81
C TYR A 5 11.07 0.44 23.82
N VAL A 6 11.93 -0.15 23.00
CA VAL A 6 12.72 0.53 21.96
C VAL A 6 11.78 0.98 20.83
N PHE A 7 11.77 2.29 20.57
CA PHE A 7 11.14 2.96 19.42
C PHE A 7 11.87 2.67 18.10
N SER A 8 12.10 1.39 17.76
CA SER A 8 12.76 0.96 16.52
C SER A 8 11.81 0.94 15.32
N GLY A 9 11.04 2.01 15.12
CA GLY A 9 10.10 2.14 13.99
C GLY A 9 10.44 3.26 12.99
N VAL A 10 11.31 4.20 13.34
CA VAL A 10 11.46 5.47 12.58
C VAL A 10 12.74 5.53 11.73
N TYR A 11 13.71 4.63 11.95
CA TYR A 11 15.06 4.79 11.36
C TYR A 11 15.27 4.21 9.95
N VAL A 12 14.31 3.47 9.38
CA VAL A 12 14.46 2.90 8.02
C VAL A 12 13.80 3.77 6.94
N GLY A 13 13.08 4.83 7.31
CA GLY A 13 12.36 5.70 6.37
C GLY A 13 13.19 6.81 5.70
N LEU A 14 14.38 7.15 6.22
CA LEU A 14 15.15 8.32 5.75
C LEU A 14 16.42 7.97 4.95
N ALA A 15 16.87 6.71 4.91
CA ALA A 15 18.05 6.34 4.14
C ALA A 15 17.84 6.36 2.61
N GLN A 16 16.59 6.49 2.15
CA GLN A 16 16.26 6.63 0.71
C GLN A 16 16.19 8.07 0.22
N GLN A 17 16.35 9.09 1.08
CA GLN A 17 16.57 10.47 0.63
C GLN A 17 18.05 10.66 0.25
N ARG A 18 18.51 9.99 -0.81
CA ARG A 18 19.77 10.36 -1.44
C ARG A 18 19.60 11.74 -2.11
N PRO A 19 20.35 12.78 -1.68
CA PRO A 19 20.30 14.08 -2.33
C PRO A 19 21.12 13.98 -3.63
N GLY A 20 20.46 14.01 -4.78
CA GLY A 20 21.19 14.08 -6.05
C GLY A 20 20.54 13.43 -7.28
N HIS A 21 19.35 12.83 -7.17
CA HIS A 21 18.61 12.43 -8.37
C HIS A 21 17.56 13.47 -8.69
N SER A 22 17.71 14.11 -9.85
CA SER A 22 16.65 14.89 -10.48
C SER A 22 15.33 14.12 -10.38
N PRO A 23 14.22 14.74 -9.93
CA PRO A 23 12.94 14.04 -9.70
C PRO A 23 12.36 13.36 -10.95
N ALA A 24 12.98 13.59 -12.13
CA ALA A 24 12.64 13.00 -13.42
C ALA A 24 13.24 11.60 -13.71
N SER A 25 14.13 11.03 -12.87
CA SER A 25 14.82 9.77 -13.22
C SER A 25 14.55 8.56 -12.30
N ILE A 26 13.50 8.57 -11.48
CA ILE A 26 13.09 7.35 -10.79
C ILE A 26 12.50 6.40 -11.84
N ARG A 27 13.26 5.35 -12.19
CA ARG A 27 12.85 4.32 -13.15
C ARG A 27 11.46 3.77 -12.79
N CYS A 28 10.60 3.65 -13.79
CA CYS A 28 9.23 3.18 -13.60
C CYS A 28 9.16 1.77 -13.00
N ASP A 29 10.13 0.91 -13.29
CA ASP A 29 10.28 -0.40 -12.64
C ASP A 29 10.32 -0.29 -11.11
N TYR A 30 11.17 0.62 -10.60
CA TYR A 30 11.33 0.84 -9.18
C TYR A 30 10.06 1.39 -8.52
N ARG A 31 9.34 2.28 -9.23
CA ARG A 31 8.05 2.80 -8.72
C ARG A 31 7.02 1.68 -8.58
N VAL A 32 6.94 0.78 -9.54
CA VAL A 32 6.04 -0.38 -9.47
C VAL A 32 6.43 -1.32 -8.34
N GLU A 33 7.72 -1.57 -8.13
CA GLU A 33 8.19 -2.36 -6.98
C GLU A 33 7.81 -1.73 -5.65
N LEU A 34 7.99 -0.41 -5.51
CA LEU A 34 7.58 0.33 -4.32
C LEU A 34 6.07 0.23 -4.05
N VAL A 35 5.25 0.34 -5.11
CA VAL A 35 3.79 0.15 -5.00
C VAL A 35 3.48 -1.28 -4.55
N ARG A 36 4.10 -2.29 -5.16
CA ARG A 36 3.91 -3.70 -4.78
C ARG A 36 4.22 -3.92 -3.30
N ASP A 37 5.37 -3.43 -2.83
CA ASP A 37 5.79 -3.62 -1.45
C ASP A 37 4.83 -2.91 -0.48
N ARG A 38 4.31 -1.73 -0.87
CA ARG A 38 3.31 -1.03 -0.08
C ARG A 38 1.97 -1.79 -0.01
N LEU A 39 1.58 -2.46 -1.09
CA LEU A 39 0.39 -3.31 -1.11
C LEU A 39 0.57 -4.51 -0.18
N VAL A 40 1.73 -5.16 -0.20
CA VAL A 40 2.04 -6.28 0.72
C VAL A 40 1.90 -5.83 2.18
N LEU A 41 2.54 -4.71 2.54
CA LEU A 41 2.44 -4.15 3.89
C LEU A 41 0.98 -3.84 4.30
N LEU A 42 0.16 -3.36 3.37
CA LEU A 42 -1.25 -3.09 3.63
C LEU A 42 -2.02 -4.39 3.91
N LEU A 43 -1.77 -5.44 3.13
CA LEU A 43 -2.38 -6.75 3.31
C LEU A 43 -1.97 -7.40 4.64
N GLU A 44 -0.70 -7.28 5.02
CA GLU A 44 -0.19 -7.76 6.31
C GLU A 44 -0.78 -7.01 7.50
N GLN A 45 -1.05 -5.70 7.36
CA GLN A 45 -1.72 -4.93 8.41
C GLN A 45 -3.18 -5.33 8.55
N ALA A 46 -3.84 -5.68 7.44
CA ALA A 46 -5.26 -6.04 7.44
C ALA A 46 -5.57 -7.38 8.12
N THR A 47 -4.57 -8.26 8.29
CA THR A 47 -4.71 -9.51 9.04
C THR A 47 -4.56 -9.31 10.55
N ARG A 48 -4.11 -8.13 11.01
CA ARG A 48 -3.96 -7.86 12.44
C ARG A 48 -5.31 -7.54 13.10
N PRO A 49 -5.63 -8.17 14.25
CA PRO A 49 -6.84 -7.85 15.02
C PRO A 49 -6.84 -6.38 15.46
N GLY A 50 -7.98 -5.71 15.35
CA GLY A 50 -8.16 -4.33 15.84
C GLY A 50 -7.62 -3.22 14.93
N HIS A 51 -7.02 -3.54 13.78
CA HIS A 51 -6.70 -2.52 12.80
C HIS A 51 -7.96 -2.18 11.97
N PRO A 52 -8.37 -0.90 11.87
CA PRO A 52 -9.46 -0.53 10.98
C PRO A 52 -9.10 -0.99 9.56
N ARG A 53 -10.06 -1.52 8.81
CA ARG A 53 -9.77 -2.24 7.56
C ARG A 53 -9.89 -1.36 6.31
N ARG A 54 -10.60 -0.25 6.47
CA ARG A 54 -10.57 0.91 5.57
C ARG A 54 -9.83 2.01 6.31
N THR A 55 -8.52 2.11 6.05
CA THR A 55 -7.66 3.10 6.71
C THR A 55 -7.26 4.18 5.73
N ALA A 56 -6.81 5.31 6.27
CA ALA A 56 -6.02 6.29 5.54
C ALA A 56 -4.84 5.64 4.77
N ALA A 57 -4.36 4.45 5.16
CA ALA A 57 -3.32 3.73 4.42
C ALA A 57 -3.83 3.13 3.09
N GLY A 58 -5.09 2.68 3.03
CA GLY A 58 -5.71 2.23 1.78
C GLY A 58 -5.94 3.37 0.79
N GLU A 59 -6.38 4.53 1.28
CA GLU A 59 -6.54 5.74 0.45
C GLU A 59 -5.18 6.22 -0.09
N ARG A 60 -4.16 6.32 0.77
CA ARG A 60 -2.78 6.65 0.35
C ARG A 60 -2.24 5.68 -0.69
N PHE A 61 -2.56 4.38 -0.55
CA PHE A 61 -2.16 3.38 -1.55
C PHE A 61 -2.86 3.64 -2.91
N SER A 62 -4.16 3.93 -2.91
CA SER A 62 -4.89 4.23 -4.14
C SER A 62 -4.35 5.48 -4.86
N THR A 63 -3.99 6.53 -4.12
CA THR A 63 -3.32 7.72 -4.66
C THR A 63 -1.97 7.35 -5.28
N LEU A 64 -1.14 6.60 -4.55
CA LEU A 64 0.18 6.18 -5.04
C LEU A 64 0.09 5.34 -6.32
N LEU A 65 -0.89 4.44 -6.39
CA LEU A 65 -1.14 3.63 -7.58
C LEU A 65 -1.56 4.50 -8.77
N HIS A 66 -2.46 5.47 -8.56
CA HIS A 66 -2.89 6.41 -9.60
C HIS A 66 -1.72 7.29 -10.08
N GLU A 67 -0.91 7.83 -9.18
CA GLU A 67 0.27 8.62 -9.52
C GLU A 67 1.27 7.79 -10.32
N THR A 68 1.49 6.54 -9.91
CA THR A 68 2.40 5.64 -10.63
C THR A 68 1.87 5.32 -12.02
N ARG A 69 0.57 5.07 -12.18
CA ARG A 69 -0.06 4.88 -13.51
C ARG A 69 0.13 6.12 -14.38
N ALA A 70 -0.15 7.31 -13.85
CA ALA A 70 -0.04 8.56 -14.60
C ALA A 70 1.38 8.83 -15.10
N LEU A 71 2.40 8.48 -14.30
CA LEU A 71 3.79 8.71 -14.65
C LEU A 71 4.39 7.63 -15.56
N CYS A 72 3.93 6.38 -15.47
CA CYS A 72 4.64 5.23 -16.03
C CYS A 72 3.88 4.41 -17.09
N SER A 73 2.55 4.48 -17.16
CA SER A 73 1.77 3.65 -18.11
C SER A 73 2.08 3.96 -19.58
N ALA A 74 2.31 5.23 -19.92
CA ALA A 74 2.61 5.65 -21.30
C ALA A 74 4.01 5.22 -21.79
N GLN A 75 4.89 4.74 -20.91
CA GLN A 75 6.29 4.46 -21.24
C GLN A 75 6.54 2.97 -21.54
N ASP A 76 5.76 2.05 -20.96
CA ASP A 76 5.98 0.60 -21.11
C ASP A 76 4.70 -0.22 -20.83
N SER A 77 4.27 -0.99 -21.83
CA SER A 77 3.12 -1.91 -21.76
C SER A 77 3.29 -3.05 -20.75
N GLU A 78 4.51 -3.45 -20.39
CA GLU A 78 4.77 -4.40 -19.31
C GLU A 78 4.50 -3.76 -17.95
N ILE A 79 4.90 -2.50 -17.78
CA ILE A 79 4.67 -1.74 -16.56
C ILE A 79 3.18 -1.49 -16.36
N GLU A 80 2.45 -1.12 -17.41
CA GLU A 80 1.00 -0.98 -17.37
C GLU A 80 0.32 -2.27 -16.90
N ARG A 81 0.67 -3.43 -17.48
CA ARG A 81 0.14 -4.74 -17.06
C ARG A 81 0.45 -5.06 -15.59
N LYS A 82 1.63 -4.70 -15.09
CA LYS A 82 1.98 -4.88 -13.67
C LYS A 82 1.10 -3.99 -12.77
N ILE A 83 0.89 -2.73 -13.16
CA ILE A 83 0.04 -1.78 -12.43
C ILE A 83 -1.41 -2.28 -12.41
N ASP A 84 -1.94 -2.78 -13.53
CA ASP A 84 -3.29 -3.33 -13.62
C ASP A 84 -3.47 -4.53 -12.69
N ARG A 85 -2.47 -5.43 -12.65
CA ARG A 85 -2.48 -6.57 -11.74
C ARG A 85 -2.48 -6.14 -10.27
N LEU A 86 -1.71 -5.11 -9.91
CA LEU A 86 -1.70 -4.55 -8.56
C LEU A 86 -3.05 -3.92 -8.20
N SER A 87 -3.67 -3.20 -9.15
CA SER A 87 -5.02 -2.65 -8.99
C SER A 87 -6.04 -3.75 -8.69
N ALA A 88 -6.06 -4.82 -9.50
CA ALA A 88 -7.01 -5.91 -9.34
C ALA A 88 -6.88 -6.62 -7.97
N ILE A 89 -5.65 -6.80 -7.48
CA ILE A 89 -5.40 -7.38 -6.15
C ILE A 89 -5.93 -6.45 -5.05
N PHE A 90 -5.72 -5.14 -5.19
CA PHE A 90 -6.21 -4.15 -4.24
C PHE A 90 -7.74 -4.08 -4.21
N ASP A 91 -8.39 -4.12 -5.37
CA ASP A 91 -9.86 -4.13 -5.46
C ASP A 91 -10.46 -5.38 -4.80
N ALA A 92 -9.88 -6.56 -5.04
CA ALA A 92 -10.28 -7.80 -4.38
C ALA A 92 -10.05 -7.77 -2.87
N TYR A 93 -9.06 -7.00 -2.39
CA TYR A 93 -8.87 -6.75 -0.97
C TYR A 93 -9.99 -5.87 -0.39
N LEU A 94 -10.34 -4.77 -1.07
CA LEU A 94 -11.42 -3.88 -0.63
C LEU A 94 -12.77 -4.60 -0.56
N ASP A 95 -13.09 -5.40 -1.58
CA ASP A 95 -14.32 -6.18 -1.65
C ASP A 95 -14.42 -7.20 -0.49
N ARG A 96 -13.34 -7.94 -0.20
CA ARG A 96 -13.27 -8.83 0.98
C ARG A 96 -13.44 -8.06 2.29
N SER A 97 -12.76 -6.93 2.42
CA SER A 97 -12.84 -6.06 3.59
C SER A 97 -14.27 -5.59 3.85
N GLN A 98 -14.99 -5.21 2.78
CA GLN A 98 -16.39 -4.79 2.85
C GLN A 98 -17.32 -5.93 3.24
N ARG A 99 -17.20 -7.11 2.62
CA ARG A 99 -18.00 -8.29 2.99
C ARG A 99 -17.87 -8.64 4.47
N GLU A 100 -16.66 -8.63 4.99
CA GLU A 100 -16.43 -8.93 6.40
C GLU A 100 -16.93 -7.83 7.34
N ALA A 101 -16.89 -6.56 6.92
CA ALA A 101 -17.50 -5.47 7.68
C ALA A 101 -19.02 -5.64 7.78
N ASN A 102 -19.68 -6.00 6.67
CA ASN A 102 -21.11 -6.28 6.64
C ASN A 102 -21.47 -7.46 7.55
N ALA A 103 -20.72 -8.58 7.45
CA ALA A 103 -20.95 -9.75 8.30
C ALA A 103 -20.79 -9.44 9.79
N ARG A 104 -19.85 -8.56 10.18
CA ARG A 104 -19.72 -8.10 11.57
C ARG A 104 -20.91 -7.26 12.02
N GLN A 105 -21.44 -6.41 11.15
CA GLN A 105 -22.64 -5.62 11.46
C GLN A 105 -23.87 -6.53 11.65
N GLU A 106 -24.02 -7.55 10.82
CA GLU A 106 -25.08 -8.56 10.98
C GLU A 106 -24.96 -9.30 12.32
N LEU A 107 -23.75 -9.71 12.72
CA LEU A 107 -23.52 -10.38 14.00
C LEU A 107 -23.74 -9.49 15.23
N LEU A 108 -23.46 -8.18 15.14
CA LEU A 108 -23.70 -7.22 16.24
C LEU A 108 -25.16 -6.75 16.32
N GLY A 109 -25.94 -6.99 15.27
CA GLY A 109 -27.38 -6.68 15.22
C GLY A 109 -28.29 -7.84 15.64
N LEU A 110 -27.71 -9.02 15.90
CA LEU A 110 -28.38 -10.18 16.53
C LEU A 110 -28.31 -10.06 18.06
#